data_AF-A0A4R7I479-F1
#
_entry.id   AF-A0A4R7I479-F1
#
_cell.length_a   1.000
_cell.length_b   1.000
_cell.length_c   1.000
_cell.angle_alpha   90.00
_cell.angle_beta   90.00
_cell.angle_gamma   90.00
#
_symmetry.space_group_name_H-M   'P 1'
#
loop_
_entity.id
_entity.type
_entity.pdbx_description
1 polymer ?
#
loop_
_entity_poly.entity_id
_entity_poly.type
_entity_poly.pdbx_seq_one_letter_code
_entity_poly.pdbx_strand_id
1 'polypeptide(L)'
;MIRRMKSRYVAGAALIVTATLPVISTASVSADAKIGPGERRCFAVEGEPGDAAVVNLTPVQAEGAGNGKLISSDVSNPSESSNVNFQPGTADPNVAIAPIGADGEVCFVNSNHASVHLVADHLGTIAGDVYEPALPTGEPERWFDSRFPGEPPLFEPRDGGCFLDSRTEGAGIFNITPVNASANGHALLAKTEIDVELFASNVNFGPGSVDPNLGIVPFEKIDFGPDFPGGRFGSYVCLQNSEHAHVDFVLDHLGTVDEEVFTLANEYGYPVRRLDTRFSPTGKIQPNAGACFEVAGDPGDAAIVNITPILADGEGNGQLVSSDLNVAPLASNVNYNVGTTDPNVAIAPIGADGLVCYVNSEHTTVHVVADHLGTIDAEVFTSANADGSPERVVDTRT
;
A
#
# COMPACT_ATOMS: atom_id res chain seq x y z
N MET A 1 -38.10 40.78 -47.79
CA MET A 1 -37.40 40.20 -48.96
C MET A 1 -37.29 41.29 -50.03
N ILE A 2 -36.17 42.02 -50.10
CA ILE A 2 -35.71 42.86 -51.25
C ILE A 2 -34.20 43.09 -50.99
N ARG A 3 -33.37 42.60 -51.92
CA ARG A 3 -31.90 42.71 -51.92
C ARG A 3 -31.46 44.09 -52.43
N ARG A 4 -30.39 44.66 -51.83
CA ARG A 4 -29.49 45.60 -52.51
C ARG A 4 -28.03 45.21 -52.27
N MET A 5 -27.35 44.83 -53.36
CA MET A 5 -25.90 44.70 -53.48
C MET A 5 -25.27 46.06 -53.83
N LYS A 6 -24.05 46.30 -53.36
CA LYS A 6 -22.95 47.14 -53.93
C LYS A 6 -21.81 47.13 -52.88
N SER A 7 -20.51 47.18 -53.17
CA SER A 7 -19.67 46.82 -54.31
C SER A 7 -18.25 46.73 -53.73
N ARG A 8 -17.50 45.74 -54.22
CA ARG A 8 -16.06 45.45 -54.17
C ARG A 8 -15.10 46.60 -53.79
N TYR A 9 -14.18 46.29 -52.87
CA TYR A 9 -12.76 46.70 -52.95
C TYR A 9 -11.89 45.45 -52.83
N VAL A 10 -10.97 45.30 -53.79
CA VAL A 10 -9.89 44.29 -53.80
C VAL A 10 -8.61 45.05 -53.49
N ALA A 11 -7.90 44.65 -52.44
CA ALA A 11 -6.49 44.96 -52.22
C ALA A 11 -5.85 43.73 -51.60
N GLY A 12 -4.98 43.07 -52.37
CA GLY A 12 -4.22 41.91 -51.89
C GLY A 12 -3.01 42.34 -51.07
N ALA A 13 -2.66 41.56 -50.05
CA ALA A 13 -1.33 41.55 -49.46
C ALA A 13 -1.08 40.24 -48.70
N ALA A 14 0.00 39.58 -49.11
CA ALA A 14 0.88 38.64 -48.41
C ALA A 14 0.28 37.61 -47.41
N LEU A 15 0.27 36.36 -47.87
CA LEU A 15 0.22 35.16 -47.03
C LEU A 15 1.54 35.03 -46.27
N ILE A 16 1.57 35.31 -44.97
CA ILE A 16 2.64 34.85 -44.08
C ILE A 16 2.20 33.50 -43.52
N VAL A 17 2.72 32.42 -44.08
CA VAL A 17 2.65 31.10 -43.49
C VAL A 17 3.76 31.03 -42.44
N THR A 18 3.47 31.37 -41.19
CA THR A 18 4.28 30.88 -40.07
C THR A 18 3.91 29.43 -39.87
N ALA A 19 4.68 28.53 -40.48
CA ALA A 19 4.69 27.13 -40.10
C ALA A 19 5.21 27.05 -38.66
N THR A 20 4.32 26.95 -37.68
CA THR A 20 4.69 26.38 -36.40
C THR A 20 4.98 24.91 -36.65
N LEU A 21 6.26 24.55 -36.55
CA LEU A 21 6.73 23.17 -36.55
C LEU A 21 5.86 22.37 -35.56
N PRO A 22 5.38 21.16 -35.90
CA PRO A 22 4.85 20.29 -34.88
C PRO A 22 6.01 20.00 -33.92
N VAL A 23 5.79 20.26 -32.63
CA VAL A 23 6.63 19.68 -31.58
C VAL A 23 6.57 18.18 -31.81
N ILE A 24 7.73 17.62 -32.13
CA ILE A 24 7.95 16.20 -32.32
C ILE A 24 7.48 15.50 -31.05
N SER A 25 6.49 14.62 -31.25
CA SER A 25 6.11 13.49 -30.40
C SER A 25 6.93 13.38 -29.11
N THR A 26 6.29 13.55 -27.96
CA THR A 26 6.63 12.71 -26.81
C THR A 26 6.65 11.30 -27.36
N ALA A 27 7.80 10.62 -27.29
CA ALA A 27 7.81 9.20 -27.54
C ALA A 27 6.77 8.63 -26.58
N SER A 28 5.70 8.05 -27.11
CA SER A 28 4.86 7.14 -26.35
C SER A 28 5.83 6.04 -25.90
N VAL A 29 6.37 6.17 -24.69
CA VAL A 29 7.02 5.05 -24.04
C VAL A 29 5.96 3.96 -24.07
N SER A 30 6.27 2.84 -24.71
CA SER A 30 5.35 1.70 -24.77
C SER A 30 4.85 1.44 -23.36
N ALA A 31 3.55 1.23 -23.17
CA ALA A 31 3.01 0.81 -21.87
C ALA A 31 3.78 -0.40 -21.32
N ASP A 32 4.28 -1.22 -22.24
CA ASP A 32 5.05 -2.45 -22.00
C ASP A 32 6.58 -2.27 -21.87
N ALA A 33 7.11 -1.04 -21.81
CA ALA A 33 8.54 -0.83 -21.68
C ALA A 33 9.00 -0.94 -20.22
N LYS A 34 10.22 -1.43 -19.96
CA LYS A 34 10.83 -1.32 -18.63
C LYS A 34 10.83 0.15 -18.15
N ILE A 35 10.59 0.40 -16.86
CA ILE A 35 10.63 1.74 -16.27
C ILE A 35 12.09 2.08 -15.99
N GLY A 36 12.62 3.10 -16.65
CA GLY A 36 13.99 3.56 -16.47
C GLY A 36 14.24 4.29 -15.16
N PRO A 37 15.50 4.55 -14.78
CA PRO A 37 15.84 5.33 -13.60
C PRO A 37 15.20 6.73 -13.62
N GLY A 38 14.51 7.10 -12.54
CA GLY A 38 13.82 8.39 -12.42
C GLY A 38 12.56 8.52 -13.29
N GLU A 39 12.21 7.48 -14.06
CA GLU A 39 11.04 7.51 -14.91
C GLU A 39 9.75 7.45 -14.08
N ARG A 40 8.76 8.19 -14.55
CA ARG A 40 7.41 8.21 -14.01
C ARG A 40 6.47 7.53 -15.00
N ARG A 41 5.63 6.63 -14.49
CA ARG A 41 4.57 5.96 -15.24
C ARG A 41 3.22 6.20 -14.59
N CYS A 42 2.34 6.90 -15.29
CA CYS A 42 0.97 7.12 -14.87
C CYS A 42 0.03 6.12 -15.51
N PHE A 43 -1.04 5.80 -14.82
CA PHE A 43 -2.06 4.86 -15.24
C PHE A 43 -3.39 5.21 -14.56
N ALA A 44 -4.48 4.97 -15.28
CA ALA A 44 -5.83 5.13 -14.77
C ALA A 44 -6.15 4.05 -13.74
N VAL A 45 -7.02 4.41 -12.81
CA VAL A 45 -7.63 3.55 -11.79
C VAL A 45 -9.11 3.91 -11.68
N GLU A 46 -9.95 2.99 -11.25
CA GLU A 46 -11.37 3.26 -11.00
C GLU A 46 -11.56 4.17 -9.77
N GLY A 47 -12.37 5.21 -9.88
CA GLY A 47 -12.59 6.21 -8.82
C GLY A 47 -12.72 7.63 -9.36
N GLU A 48 -13.15 8.56 -8.52
CA GLU A 48 -13.25 9.98 -8.87
C GLU A 48 -11.96 10.73 -8.47
N PRO A 49 -11.64 11.85 -9.15
CA PRO A 49 -10.53 12.71 -8.73
C PRO A 49 -10.63 13.14 -7.27
N GLY A 50 -9.56 12.93 -6.50
CA GLY A 50 -9.49 13.19 -5.07
C GLY A 50 -9.74 11.96 -4.19
N ASP A 51 -10.39 10.91 -4.70
CA ASP A 51 -10.47 9.63 -4.00
C ASP A 51 -9.07 9.01 -3.82
N ALA A 52 -8.89 8.12 -2.86
CA ALA A 52 -7.60 7.48 -2.60
C ALA A 52 -7.56 6.10 -3.25
N ALA A 53 -6.73 5.95 -4.29
CA ALA A 53 -6.49 4.68 -4.94
C ALA A 53 -5.56 3.81 -4.08
N VAL A 54 -5.96 2.56 -3.88
CA VAL A 54 -5.17 1.54 -3.18
C VAL A 54 -4.59 0.59 -4.21
N VAL A 55 -3.26 0.60 -4.37
CA VAL A 55 -2.57 -0.13 -5.43
C VAL A 55 -1.49 -1.02 -4.82
N ASN A 56 -1.53 -2.31 -5.14
CA ASN A 56 -0.42 -3.21 -4.88
C ASN A 56 0.65 -3.04 -5.95
N LEU A 57 1.82 -2.55 -5.55
CA LEU A 57 2.96 -2.32 -6.44
C LEU A 57 3.91 -3.50 -6.35
N THR A 58 4.22 -4.13 -7.49
CA THR A 58 5.14 -5.27 -7.56
C THR A 58 6.24 -4.99 -8.60
N PRO A 59 7.34 -4.31 -8.20
CA PRO A 59 8.52 -4.19 -9.04
C PRO A 59 9.15 -5.58 -9.23
N VAL A 60 9.48 -5.92 -10.48
CA VAL A 60 10.02 -7.23 -10.85
C VAL A 60 11.14 -7.09 -11.87
N GLN A 61 12.02 -8.10 -11.93
CA GLN A 61 13.12 -8.16 -12.91
C GLN A 61 13.99 -6.89 -12.90
N ALA A 62 14.27 -6.36 -11.70
CA ALA A 62 15.10 -5.19 -11.52
C ALA A 62 16.55 -5.44 -11.99
N GLU A 63 17.15 -4.43 -12.63
CA GLU A 63 18.55 -4.48 -13.09
C GLU A 63 19.57 -4.14 -12.00
N GLY A 64 19.09 -3.62 -10.87
CA GLY A 64 19.88 -3.22 -9.71
C GLY A 64 18.95 -2.92 -8.53
N ALA A 65 19.54 -2.64 -7.37
CA ALA A 65 18.77 -2.23 -6.19
C ALA A 65 18.15 -0.84 -6.41
N GLY A 66 16.93 -0.66 -5.95
CA GLY A 66 16.18 0.58 -6.06
C GLY A 66 14.91 0.58 -5.23
N ASN A 67 14.08 1.58 -5.47
CA ASN A 67 12.83 1.81 -4.75
C ASN A 67 11.84 2.56 -5.65
N GLY A 68 10.57 2.50 -5.30
CA GLY A 68 9.51 3.18 -6.00
C GLY A 68 8.42 3.67 -5.06
N LYS A 69 7.57 4.55 -5.58
CA LYS A 69 6.44 5.14 -4.83
C LYS A 69 5.24 5.36 -5.74
N LEU A 70 4.06 5.36 -5.14
CA LEU A 70 2.82 5.81 -5.77
C LEU A 70 2.56 7.26 -5.36
N ILE A 71 2.17 8.10 -6.32
CA ILE A 71 1.76 9.49 -6.09
C ILE A 71 0.56 9.83 -6.96
N SER A 72 -0.17 10.87 -6.58
CA SER A 72 -1.17 11.48 -7.46
C SER A 72 -0.52 11.98 -8.76
N SER A 73 -1.24 11.90 -9.87
CA SER A 73 -0.78 12.47 -11.14
C SER A 73 -0.61 13.99 -11.10
N ASP A 74 -1.26 14.67 -10.16
CA ASP A 74 -1.14 16.12 -9.98
C ASP A 74 0.19 16.56 -9.32
N VAL A 75 0.97 15.62 -8.77
CA VAL A 75 2.26 15.91 -8.13
C VAL A 75 3.33 16.18 -9.18
N SER A 76 3.88 17.39 -9.24
CA SER A 76 4.92 17.73 -10.22
C SER A 76 6.36 17.47 -9.74
N ASN A 77 6.63 17.59 -8.44
CA ASN A 77 7.98 17.48 -7.86
C ASN A 77 7.95 16.59 -6.62
N PRO A 78 8.01 15.26 -6.78
CA PRO A 78 7.87 14.38 -5.65
C PRO A 78 9.10 14.39 -4.73
N SER A 79 8.86 14.45 -3.42
CA SER A 79 9.76 14.23 -2.29
C SER A 79 10.45 12.85 -2.31
N GLU A 80 11.51 12.69 -1.52
CA GLU A 80 12.27 11.44 -1.42
C GLU A 80 11.63 10.46 -0.40
N SER A 81 10.57 9.76 -0.84
CA SER A 81 9.89 8.66 -0.12
C SER A 81 9.87 7.36 -0.93
N SER A 82 9.46 6.25 -0.30
CA SER A 82 9.31 4.94 -0.95
C SER A 82 8.14 4.15 -0.38
N ASN A 83 7.35 3.53 -1.26
CA ASN A 83 6.39 2.48 -0.88
C ASN A 83 6.99 1.09 -1.05
N VAL A 84 7.75 0.87 -2.13
CA VAL A 84 8.33 -0.43 -2.48
C VAL A 84 9.84 -0.33 -2.64
N ASN A 85 10.52 -1.40 -2.28
CA ASN A 85 11.96 -1.58 -2.43
C ASN A 85 12.20 -2.84 -3.25
N PHE A 86 13.25 -2.85 -4.06
CA PHE A 86 13.51 -3.98 -4.94
C PHE A 86 15.00 -4.15 -5.20
N GLN A 87 15.39 -5.38 -5.50
CA GLN A 87 16.74 -5.73 -5.91
C GLN A 87 16.70 -6.84 -6.97
N PRO A 88 17.82 -7.13 -7.66
CA PRO A 88 17.84 -8.18 -8.67
C PRO A 88 17.39 -9.52 -8.11
N GLY A 89 16.36 -10.11 -8.73
CA GLY A 89 15.84 -11.43 -8.38
C GLY A 89 14.75 -11.45 -7.32
N THR A 90 14.34 -10.30 -6.76
CA THR A 90 13.21 -10.24 -5.83
C THR A 90 11.90 -9.87 -6.50
N ALA A 91 10.80 -10.14 -5.80
CA ALA A 91 9.44 -9.82 -6.19
C ALA A 91 8.67 -9.54 -4.90
N ASP A 92 8.90 -8.35 -4.34
CA ASP A 92 8.46 -7.97 -3.01
C ASP A 92 7.35 -6.92 -3.17
N PRO A 93 6.08 -7.35 -3.26
CA PRO A 93 4.97 -6.43 -3.42
C PRO A 93 4.72 -5.64 -2.13
N ASN A 94 4.25 -4.41 -2.26
CA ASN A 94 3.68 -3.68 -1.13
C ASN A 94 2.50 -2.80 -1.60
N VAL A 95 1.53 -2.63 -0.71
CA VAL A 95 0.38 -1.77 -0.94
C VAL A 95 0.77 -0.31 -0.75
N ALA A 96 0.41 0.51 -1.73
CA ALA A 96 0.57 1.96 -1.71
C ALA A 96 -0.80 2.64 -1.87
N ILE A 97 -0.93 3.82 -1.27
CA ILE A 97 -2.13 4.65 -1.37
C ILE A 97 -1.75 6.03 -1.87
N ALA A 98 -2.52 6.58 -2.80
CA ALA A 98 -2.35 7.95 -3.29
C ALA A 98 -3.69 8.52 -3.77
N PRO A 99 -3.93 9.85 -3.62
CA PRO A 99 -5.06 10.50 -4.24
C PRO A 99 -5.04 10.36 -5.77
N ILE A 100 -6.20 10.09 -6.37
CA ILE A 100 -6.40 10.10 -7.82
C ILE A 100 -6.36 11.55 -8.30
N GLY A 101 -5.52 11.87 -9.30
CA GLY A 101 -5.41 13.22 -9.80
C GLY A 101 -6.60 13.65 -10.67
N ALA A 102 -6.60 14.93 -11.06
CA ALA A 102 -7.68 15.53 -11.86
C ALA A 102 -7.94 14.85 -13.23
N ASP A 103 -6.99 14.06 -13.71
CA ASP A 103 -7.06 13.28 -14.94
C ASP A 103 -7.52 11.83 -14.75
N GLY A 104 -7.81 11.40 -13.51
CA GLY A 104 -8.21 10.02 -13.18
C GLY A 104 -7.02 9.06 -13.03
N GLU A 105 -5.79 9.57 -12.96
CA GLU A 105 -4.59 8.74 -12.87
C GLU A 105 -3.87 8.86 -11.52
N VAL A 106 -3.12 7.80 -11.21
CA VAL A 106 -2.02 7.80 -10.25
C VAL A 106 -0.73 7.44 -10.98
N CYS A 107 0.41 7.71 -10.38
CA CYS A 107 1.70 7.48 -11.01
C CYS A 107 2.68 6.73 -10.11
N PHE A 108 3.29 5.70 -10.68
CA PHE A 108 4.49 5.10 -10.13
C PHE A 108 5.71 5.95 -10.51
N VAL A 109 6.56 6.27 -9.54
CA VAL A 109 7.84 6.94 -9.76
C VAL A 109 8.97 6.01 -9.36
N ASN A 110 9.80 5.65 -10.32
CA ASN A 110 11.00 4.85 -10.09
C ASN A 110 12.14 5.72 -9.58
N SER A 111 12.96 5.20 -8.66
CA SER A 111 14.15 5.90 -8.21
C SER A 111 15.23 5.99 -9.28
N ASN A 112 16.21 6.86 -9.08
CA ASN A 112 17.29 7.12 -10.04
C ASN A 112 18.37 6.02 -10.07
N HIS A 113 18.13 4.86 -9.47
CA HIS A 113 19.16 3.84 -9.22
C HIS A 113 19.23 2.75 -10.29
N ALA A 114 18.09 2.23 -10.74
CA ALA A 114 18.03 1.09 -11.65
C ALA A 114 16.75 1.07 -12.48
N SER A 115 16.77 0.37 -13.61
CA SER A 115 15.55 0.09 -14.37
C SER A 115 14.81 -1.12 -13.79
N VAL A 116 13.48 -1.12 -13.86
CA VAL A 116 12.62 -2.17 -13.28
C VAL A 116 11.36 -2.40 -14.12
N HIS A 117 10.86 -3.63 -14.15
CA HIS A 117 9.50 -3.87 -14.65
C HIS A 117 8.50 -3.64 -13.52
N LEU A 118 7.32 -3.14 -13.86
CA LEU A 118 6.26 -2.91 -12.87
C LEU A 118 5.07 -3.77 -13.22
N VAL A 119 4.59 -4.44 -12.19
CA VAL A 119 3.23 -4.95 -12.12
C VAL A 119 2.50 -4.08 -11.09
N ALA A 120 1.39 -3.47 -11.49
CA ALA A 120 0.53 -2.71 -10.57
C ALA A 120 -0.89 -3.27 -10.64
N ASP A 121 -1.39 -3.65 -9.48
CA ASP A 121 -2.74 -4.19 -9.30
C ASP A 121 -3.56 -3.22 -8.45
N HIS A 122 -4.59 -2.62 -9.02
CA HIS A 122 -5.54 -1.78 -8.31
C HIS A 122 -6.42 -2.66 -7.40
N LEU A 123 -6.40 -2.43 -6.09
CA LEU A 123 -7.19 -3.21 -5.11
C LEU A 123 -8.59 -2.62 -4.91
N GLY A 124 -8.67 -1.29 -4.96
CA GLY A 124 -9.91 -0.54 -4.77
C GLY A 124 -9.61 0.90 -4.38
N THR A 125 -10.68 1.62 -4.08
CA THR A 125 -10.66 3.08 -3.88
C THR A 125 -11.41 3.44 -2.61
N ILE A 126 -10.82 4.31 -1.80
CA ILE A 126 -11.43 4.93 -0.62
C ILE A 126 -11.97 6.30 -1.01
N ALA A 127 -13.20 6.61 -0.65
CA ALA A 127 -13.84 7.90 -0.95
C ALA A 127 -13.01 9.08 -0.40
N GLY A 128 -12.81 10.11 -1.22
CA GLY A 128 -11.91 11.23 -0.91
C GLY A 128 -12.42 12.16 0.19
N ASP A 129 -13.70 12.08 0.58
CA ASP A 129 -14.27 12.86 1.67
C ASP A 129 -13.97 12.29 3.06
N VAL A 130 -13.49 11.03 3.14
CA VAL A 130 -13.07 10.36 4.38
C VAL A 130 -11.57 10.03 4.41
N TYR A 131 -10.81 10.50 3.42
CA TYR A 131 -9.36 10.30 3.33
C TYR A 131 -8.61 11.63 3.27
N GLU A 132 -7.62 11.78 4.16
CA GLU A 132 -6.69 12.91 4.16
C GLU A 132 -5.27 12.42 3.83
N PRO A 133 -4.63 12.90 2.74
CA PRO A 133 -3.25 12.52 2.44
C PRO A 133 -2.28 13.04 3.51
N ALA A 134 -1.16 12.34 3.70
CA ALA A 134 -0.19 12.71 4.74
C ALA A 134 0.38 14.12 4.56
N LEU A 135 0.63 14.53 3.31
CA LEU A 135 1.00 15.89 2.94
C LEU A 135 -0.08 16.48 2.02
N PRO A 136 -0.26 17.83 2.00
CA PRO A 136 -1.16 18.48 1.04
C PRO A 136 -0.82 18.22 -0.43
N THR A 137 0.41 17.75 -0.72
CA THR A 137 0.81 17.33 -2.06
C THR A 137 0.26 15.96 -2.45
N GLY A 138 -0.31 15.17 -1.53
CA GLY A 138 -0.70 13.78 -1.78
C GLY A 138 0.44 12.78 -1.63
N GLU A 139 1.57 13.22 -1.09
CA GLU A 139 2.77 12.39 -0.94
C GLU A 139 2.92 11.82 0.48
N PRO A 140 3.65 10.69 0.63
CA PRO A 140 4.03 10.18 1.93
C PRO A 140 4.88 11.18 2.75
N GLU A 141 4.64 11.24 4.05
CA GLU A 141 5.43 12.01 4.99
C GLU A 141 6.34 11.10 5.82
N ARG A 142 7.64 11.38 5.85
CA ARG A 142 8.56 10.66 6.74
C ARG A 142 8.39 11.14 8.17
N TRP A 143 7.84 10.29 9.02
CA TRP A 143 7.67 10.58 10.44
C TRP A 143 8.88 10.19 11.25
N PHE A 144 9.45 9.04 10.92
CA PHE A 144 10.52 8.47 11.72
C PHE A 144 11.52 7.72 10.85
N ASP A 145 12.80 7.81 11.23
CA ASP A 145 13.88 7.07 10.60
C ASP A 145 15.02 6.88 11.60
N SER A 146 15.09 5.70 12.22
CA SER A 146 16.07 5.39 13.27
C SER A 146 17.52 5.38 12.78
N ARG A 147 17.74 5.41 11.46
CA ARG A 147 19.08 5.40 10.87
C ARG A 147 19.80 6.74 11.05
N PHE A 148 19.09 7.83 11.34
CA PHE A 148 19.67 9.16 11.43
C PHE A 148 20.18 9.49 12.83
N PRO A 149 21.38 10.09 12.97
CA PRO A 149 21.91 10.51 14.26
C PRO A 149 21.03 11.59 14.91
N GLY A 150 20.53 11.31 16.12
CA GLY A 150 19.72 12.26 16.91
C GLY A 150 18.24 11.88 17.04
N GLU A 151 17.77 10.90 16.27
CA GLU A 151 16.47 10.26 16.44
C GLU A 151 16.54 9.13 17.50
N PRO A 152 15.38 8.66 18.03
CA PRO A 152 15.33 7.47 18.87
C PRO A 152 16.20 6.33 18.30
N PRO A 153 16.98 5.65 19.17
CA PRO A 153 18.02 4.73 18.72
C PRO A 153 17.44 3.51 17.97
N LEU A 154 18.34 2.80 17.29
CA LEU A 154 18.19 1.41 16.88
C LEU A 154 17.33 0.62 17.88
N PHE A 155 16.27 -0.02 17.38
CA PHE A 155 15.34 -0.76 18.22
C PHE A 155 16.03 -2.02 18.70
N GLU A 156 16.31 -2.11 20.01
CA GLU A 156 16.76 -3.36 20.62
C GLU A 156 15.61 -4.38 20.65
N PRO A 157 15.91 -5.67 20.90
CA PRO A 157 14.89 -6.66 21.15
C PRO A 157 13.87 -6.20 22.20
N ARG A 158 12.57 -6.24 21.85
CA ARG A 158 11.44 -5.80 22.68
C ARG A 158 11.32 -4.29 22.88
N ASP A 159 12.13 -3.48 22.23
CA ASP A 159 11.95 -2.03 22.28
C ASP A 159 10.66 -1.62 21.56
N GLY A 160 10.00 -0.62 22.14
CA GLY A 160 8.88 0.09 21.55
C GLY A 160 9.15 1.58 21.55
N GLY A 161 8.53 2.28 20.60
CA GLY A 161 8.62 3.74 20.51
C GLY A 161 7.30 4.31 20.03
N CYS A 162 6.82 5.35 20.72
CA CYS A 162 5.65 6.10 20.30
C CYS A 162 6.05 7.41 19.65
N PHE A 163 5.44 7.69 18.50
CA PHE A 163 5.77 8.82 17.65
C PHE A 163 4.64 9.82 17.68
N LEU A 164 4.96 11.04 18.11
CA LEU A 164 4.00 12.12 18.23
C LEU A 164 3.68 12.74 16.87
N ASP A 165 2.43 13.14 16.68
CA ASP A 165 1.98 13.96 15.56
C ASP A 165 1.02 15.08 16.03
N SER A 166 0.98 16.14 15.26
CA SER A 166 0.05 17.25 15.34
C SER A 166 -1.33 16.96 14.77
N ARG A 167 -1.49 15.93 13.90
CA ARG A 167 -2.81 15.38 13.56
C ARG A 167 -3.42 14.76 14.80
N THR A 168 -4.74 14.82 14.94
CA THR A 168 -5.39 14.47 16.21
C THR A 168 -6.42 13.37 16.13
N GLU A 169 -6.85 12.97 14.92
CA GLU A 169 -8.03 12.11 14.71
C GLU A 169 -7.83 11.21 13.48
N GLY A 170 -8.55 10.09 13.44
CA GLY A 170 -8.54 9.12 12.34
C GLY A 170 -7.61 7.92 12.53
N ALA A 171 -7.61 7.03 11.54
CA ALA A 171 -6.68 5.91 11.41
C ALA A 171 -5.60 6.22 10.37
N GLY A 172 -4.37 6.39 10.87
CA GLY A 172 -3.20 6.62 10.05
C GLY A 172 -2.79 5.35 9.31
N ILE A 173 -2.47 5.51 8.04
CA ILE A 173 -1.93 4.47 7.16
C ILE A 173 -0.43 4.71 7.04
N PHE A 174 0.35 3.69 7.33
CA PHE A 174 1.80 3.77 7.41
C PHE A 174 2.45 2.72 6.54
N ASN A 175 3.57 3.11 5.95
CA ASN A 175 4.54 2.19 5.41
C ASN A 175 5.66 1.96 6.45
N ILE A 176 5.80 0.72 6.92
CA ILE A 176 6.81 0.35 7.92
C ILE A 176 7.96 -0.34 7.19
N THR A 177 9.14 0.28 7.17
CA THR A 177 10.32 -0.28 6.49
C THR A 177 11.38 -0.71 7.50
N PRO A 178 11.51 -2.02 7.80
CA PRO A 178 12.63 -2.54 8.56
C PRO A 178 13.91 -2.49 7.72
N VAL A 179 15.01 -2.09 8.35
CA VAL A 179 16.35 -2.04 7.76
C VAL A 179 17.40 -2.49 8.77
N ASN A 180 18.55 -2.98 8.30
CA ASN A 180 19.68 -3.40 9.15
C ASN A 180 19.33 -4.44 10.25
N ALA A 181 18.32 -5.29 10.01
CA ALA A 181 17.95 -6.32 10.96
C ALA A 181 19.09 -7.33 11.18
N SER A 182 19.33 -7.73 12.42
CA SER A 182 20.42 -8.66 12.77
C SER A 182 20.03 -10.13 12.83
N ALA A 183 18.73 -10.40 12.91
CA ALA A 183 18.13 -11.72 12.87
C ALA A 183 16.72 -11.60 12.29
N ASN A 184 16.07 -12.74 12.10
CA ASN A 184 14.66 -12.74 11.72
C ASN A 184 13.82 -12.21 12.87
N GLY A 185 12.83 -11.38 12.55
CA GLY A 185 11.93 -10.77 13.53
C GLY A 185 10.65 -10.25 12.88
N HIS A 186 9.86 -9.57 13.69
CA HIS A 186 8.64 -8.90 13.25
C HIS A 186 8.41 -7.62 14.04
N ALA A 187 7.57 -6.75 13.51
CA ALA A 187 7.09 -5.57 14.20
C ALA A 187 5.61 -5.33 13.94
N LEU A 188 5.01 -4.55 14.84
CA LEU A 188 3.61 -4.16 14.77
C LEU A 188 3.46 -2.69 15.13
N LEU A 189 2.47 -2.06 14.53
CA LEU A 189 1.93 -0.77 14.93
C LEU A 189 0.77 -0.97 15.91
N ALA A 190 0.62 -0.03 16.82
CA ALA A 190 -0.40 -0.05 17.85
C ALA A 190 -0.81 1.36 18.27
N LYS A 191 -2.04 1.46 18.77
CA LYS A 191 -2.60 2.71 19.28
C LYS A 191 -1.87 3.19 20.54
N THR A 192 -1.44 2.25 21.38
CA THR A 192 -0.75 2.54 22.64
C THR A 192 0.52 1.71 22.77
N GLU A 193 1.36 2.02 23.77
CA GLU A 193 2.47 1.14 24.15
C GLU A 193 1.94 -0.26 24.48
N ILE A 194 2.74 -1.26 24.10
CA ILE A 194 2.44 -2.66 24.34
C ILE A 194 3.59 -3.25 25.14
N ASP A 195 3.29 -3.60 26.39
CA ASP A 195 4.29 -4.16 27.32
C ASP A 195 4.39 -5.70 27.25
N VAL A 196 3.75 -6.32 26.28
CA VAL A 196 3.70 -7.79 26.12
C VAL A 196 4.09 -8.21 24.72
N GLU A 197 4.74 -9.36 24.59
CA GLU A 197 5.02 -9.90 23.27
C GLU A 197 3.72 -10.35 22.62
N LEU A 198 3.41 -9.75 21.47
CA LEU A 198 2.27 -10.13 20.66
C LEU A 198 2.73 -11.00 19.50
N PHE A 199 2.02 -12.11 19.32
CA PHE A 199 2.18 -12.99 18.18
C PHE A 199 1.36 -12.45 16.99
N ALA A 200 1.45 -11.17 16.66
CA ALA A 200 0.84 -10.60 15.46
C ALA A 200 1.84 -9.61 14.84
N SER A 201 1.73 -9.38 13.53
CA SER A 201 2.71 -8.56 12.81
C SER A 201 2.09 -7.73 11.71
N ASN A 202 2.53 -6.48 11.60
CA ASN A 202 2.38 -5.70 10.37
C ASN A 202 3.48 -6.05 9.38
N VAL A 203 4.73 -6.21 9.85
CA VAL A 203 5.87 -6.50 8.97
C VAL A 203 6.74 -7.59 9.57
N ASN A 204 7.28 -8.47 8.71
CA ASN A 204 8.27 -9.49 9.05
C ASN A 204 9.56 -9.14 8.31
N PHE A 205 10.70 -9.45 8.92
CA PHE A 205 12.01 -9.10 8.37
C PHE A 205 13.08 -10.12 8.74
N GLY A 206 14.18 -10.09 7.99
CA GLY A 206 15.37 -10.88 8.24
C GLY A 206 16.67 -10.14 7.90
N PRO A 207 17.84 -10.74 8.16
CA PRO A 207 19.10 -10.09 7.87
C PRO A 207 19.25 -9.72 6.39
N GLY A 208 19.45 -8.43 6.11
CA GLY A 208 19.65 -7.90 4.77
C GLY A 208 18.37 -7.66 3.95
N SER A 209 17.17 -7.95 4.49
CA SER A 209 15.91 -7.57 3.87
C SER A 209 15.65 -6.08 4.03
N VAL A 210 14.99 -5.47 3.04
CA VAL A 210 14.47 -4.10 3.11
C VAL A 210 13.07 -4.15 2.51
N ASP A 211 12.18 -4.83 3.23
CA ASP A 211 10.88 -5.24 2.72
C ASP A 211 9.81 -4.50 3.51
N PRO A 212 9.30 -3.37 3.00
CA PRO A 212 8.29 -2.61 3.69
C PRO A 212 6.93 -3.30 3.63
N ASN A 213 6.09 -3.07 4.63
CA ASN A 213 4.68 -3.48 4.57
C ASN A 213 3.76 -2.43 5.18
N LEU A 214 2.51 -2.44 4.74
CA LEU A 214 1.50 -1.48 5.18
C LEU A 214 0.96 -1.83 6.58
N GLY A 215 0.78 -0.80 7.39
CA GLY A 215 0.02 -0.85 8.63
C GLY A 215 -1.04 0.24 8.66
N ILE A 216 -2.13 -0.01 9.37
CA ILE A 216 -3.18 0.97 9.64
C ILE A 216 -3.52 0.93 11.12
N VAL A 217 -3.58 2.09 11.77
CA VAL A 217 -3.80 2.20 13.21
C VAL A 217 -4.44 3.54 13.57
N PRO A 218 -5.46 3.57 14.45
CA PRO A 218 -5.99 4.81 14.98
C PRO A 218 -4.97 5.58 15.79
N PHE A 219 -5.04 6.89 15.65
CA PHE A 219 -4.32 7.82 16.49
C PHE A 219 -4.83 7.77 17.93
N GLU A 220 -3.91 7.66 18.91
CA GLU A 220 -4.27 7.90 20.31
C GLU A 220 -4.08 9.37 20.64
N LYS A 221 -5.13 10.01 21.16
CA LYS A 221 -5.09 11.43 21.53
C LYS A 221 -4.34 11.63 22.83
N ILE A 222 -3.46 12.63 22.85
CA ILE A 222 -2.83 13.14 24.07
C ILE A 222 -3.34 14.56 24.33
N ASP A 223 -3.78 14.81 25.57
CA ASP A 223 -3.94 16.18 26.10
C ASP A 223 -2.66 16.54 26.87
N PHE A 224 -1.80 17.34 26.25
CA PHE A 224 -0.58 17.85 26.87
C PHE A 224 -0.86 18.94 27.92
N GLY A 225 -2.11 19.38 28.05
CA GLY A 225 -2.53 20.44 28.95
C GLY A 225 -2.45 21.83 28.31
N PRO A 226 -3.08 22.84 28.96
CA PRO A 226 -3.24 24.18 28.39
C PRO A 226 -1.93 24.95 28.22
N ASP A 227 -0.87 24.54 28.92
CA ASP A 227 0.40 25.27 28.98
C ASP A 227 1.50 24.65 28.10
N PHE A 228 1.19 23.60 27.32
CA PHE A 228 2.19 22.94 26.49
C PHE A 228 2.58 23.80 25.27
N PRO A 229 3.88 24.13 25.08
CA PRO A 229 4.33 24.87 23.91
C PRO A 229 4.15 24.01 22.65
N GLY A 230 3.28 24.44 21.73
CA GLY A 230 3.02 23.74 20.46
C GLY A 230 1.55 23.33 20.25
N GLY A 231 0.73 23.40 21.30
CA GLY A 231 -0.68 23.05 21.23
C GLY A 231 -1.09 22.18 22.42
N ARG A 232 -2.37 22.26 22.79
CA ARG A 232 -2.91 21.47 23.92
C ARG A 232 -3.03 19.98 23.59
N PHE A 233 -3.27 19.66 22.33
CA PHE A 233 -3.53 18.29 21.89
C PHE A 233 -2.48 17.86 20.87
N GLY A 234 -2.20 16.56 20.86
CA GLY A 234 -1.54 15.87 19.76
C GLY A 234 -2.04 14.43 19.71
N SER A 235 -1.42 13.64 18.86
CA SER A 235 -1.65 12.20 18.84
C SER A 235 -0.34 11.43 18.78
N TYR A 236 -0.45 10.11 18.92
CA TYR A 236 0.66 9.21 18.68
C TYR A 236 0.21 7.86 18.15
N VAL A 237 1.19 7.17 17.58
CA VAL A 237 1.15 5.73 17.28
C VAL A 237 2.41 5.10 17.83
N CYS A 238 2.35 3.83 18.21
CA CYS A 238 3.49 3.12 18.76
C CYS A 238 3.91 1.99 17.82
N LEU A 239 5.23 1.87 17.60
CA LEU A 239 5.83 0.75 16.91
C LEU A 239 6.52 -0.14 17.94
N GLN A 240 6.29 -1.45 17.86
CA GLN A 240 6.87 -2.43 18.77
C GLN A 240 7.70 -3.44 17.99
N ASN A 241 8.98 -3.60 18.37
CA ASN A 241 9.86 -4.63 17.86
C ASN A 241 9.70 -5.95 18.62
N SER A 242 9.85 -7.07 17.91
CA SER A 242 9.93 -8.41 18.49
C SER A 242 11.20 -8.62 19.32
N GLU A 243 11.26 -9.73 20.06
CA GLU A 243 12.40 -10.05 20.93
C GLU A 243 13.63 -10.66 20.23
N HIS A 244 13.60 -10.77 18.91
CA HIS A 244 14.55 -11.62 18.19
C HIS A 244 15.74 -10.89 17.58
N ALA A 245 15.59 -9.60 17.26
CA ALA A 245 16.55 -8.87 16.46
C ALA A 245 16.65 -7.43 16.93
N HIS A 246 17.85 -6.85 16.78
CA HIS A 246 17.94 -5.41 16.65
C HIS A 246 17.69 -5.02 15.20
N VAL A 247 17.04 -3.89 15.00
CA VAL A 247 16.54 -3.44 13.69
C VAL A 247 16.39 -1.93 13.69
N ASP A 248 16.58 -1.33 12.53
CA ASP A 248 16.23 0.05 12.26
C ASP A 248 14.85 0.10 11.60
N PHE A 249 14.07 1.14 11.87
CA PHE A 249 12.78 1.37 11.20
C PHE A 249 12.74 2.74 10.54
N VAL A 250 12.17 2.76 9.34
CA VAL A 250 11.65 3.96 8.69
C VAL A 250 10.13 3.86 8.70
N LEU A 251 9.46 4.89 9.21
CA LEU A 251 8.01 4.99 9.23
C LEU A 251 7.59 6.18 8.37
N ASP A 252 6.96 5.86 7.24
CA ASP A 252 6.40 6.87 6.34
C ASP A 252 4.86 6.83 6.49
N HIS A 253 4.24 7.95 6.84
CA HIS A 253 2.79 8.11 6.87
C HIS A 253 2.28 8.37 5.45
N LEU A 254 1.29 7.61 5.01
CA LEU A 254 0.73 7.69 3.65
C LEU A 254 -0.51 8.60 3.61
N GLY A 255 -1.32 8.54 4.67
CA GLY A 255 -2.54 9.33 4.84
C GLY A 255 -3.39 8.77 5.96
N THR A 256 -4.49 9.44 6.26
CA THR A 256 -5.40 9.13 7.34
C THR A 256 -6.79 8.84 6.76
N VAL A 257 -7.47 7.81 7.26
CA VAL A 257 -8.92 7.65 7.06
C VAL A 257 -9.68 8.09 8.30
N ASP A 258 -10.89 8.58 8.14
CA ASP A 258 -11.75 8.96 9.26
C ASP A 258 -11.98 7.78 10.22
N GLU A 259 -12.02 8.06 11.53
CA GLU A 259 -12.17 7.01 12.56
C GLU A 259 -13.57 6.37 12.49
N GLU A 260 -14.58 7.12 12.05
CA GLU A 260 -15.96 6.66 11.95
C GLU A 260 -16.18 5.56 10.91
N VAL A 261 -15.32 5.51 9.88
CA VAL A 261 -15.40 4.50 8.80
C VAL A 261 -14.41 3.36 8.98
N PHE A 262 -13.63 3.38 10.07
CA PHE A 262 -12.63 2.36 10.35
C PHE A 262 -12.99 1.52 11.57
N THR A 263 -13.24 0.23 11.34
CA THR A 263 -13.43 -0.74 12.41
C THR A 263 -12.10 -1.38 12.81
N LEU A 264 -11.75 -1.22 14.07
CA LEU A 264 -10.56 -1.81 14.68
C LEU A 264 -10.58 -3.35 14.69
N ALA A 265 -9.43 -3.98 14.47
CA ALA A 265 -9.26 -5.41 14.66
C ALA A 265 -9.44 -5.84 16.14
N ASN A 266 -9.05 -4.97 17.08
CA ASN A 266 -9.28 -5.08 18.52
C ASN A 266 -9.23 -3.71 19.21
N GLU A 267 -9.64 -3.63 20.47
CA GLU A 267 -9.73 -2.38 21.26
C GLU A 267 -8.41 -1.59 21.41
N TYR A 268 -7.26 -2.22 21.15
CA TYR A 268 -5.93 -1.64 21.28
C TYR A 268 -5.30 -1.20 19.94
N GLY A 269 -5.99 -1.41 18.82
CA GLY A 269 -5.56 -0.93 17.50
C GLY A 269 -4.30 -1.57 16.92
N TYR A 270 -3.90 -2.74 17.42
CA TYR A 270 -2.84 -3.56 16.81
C TYR A 270 -3.41 -4.75 16.03
N PRO A 271 -2.63 -5.43 15.16
CA PRO A 271 -3.13 -6.57 14.37
C PRO A 271 -3.59 -7.77 15.21
N VAL A 272 -4.66 -8.45 14.81
CA VAL A 272 -5.12 -9.70 15.47
C VAL A 272 -4.81 -10.90 14.60
N ARG A 273 -4.09 -11.88 15.14
CA ARG A 273 -3.89 -13.18 14.48
C ARG A 273 -5.21 -13.95 14.39
N ARG A 274 -5.77 -14.05 13.18
CA ARG A 274 -7.02 -14.78 12.90
C ARG A 274 -6.78 -16.18 12.36
N LEU A 275 -5.65 -16.38 11.68
CA LEU A 275 -5.25 -17.69 11.16
C LEU A 275 -3.77 -17.94 11.41
N ASP A 276 -3.43 -19.12 11.91
CA ASP A 276 -2.05 -19.61 11.94
C ASP A 276 -2.03 -21.13 11.72
N THR A 277 -1.79 -21.50 10.48
CA THR A 277 -1.86 -22.90 10.06
C THR A 277 -0.68 -23.74 10.58
N ARG A 278 0.38 -23.11 11.13
CA ARG A 278 1.53 -23.84 11.70
C ARG A 278 1.15 -24.61 12.95
N PHE A 279 0.15 -24.11 13.67
CA PHE A 279 -0.37 -24.70 14.91
C PHE A 279 -1.76 -25.34 14.72
N SER A 280 -2.33 -25.22 13.52
CA SER A 280 -3.60 -25.85 13.18
C SER A 280 -3.44 -27.36 12.99
N PRO A 281 -4.42 -28.19 13.42
CA PRO A 281 -4.44 -29.62 13.10
C PRO A 281 -4.53 -29.89 11.59
N THR A 282 -4.99 -28.93 10.78
CA THR A 282 -5.04 -29.07 9.32
C THR A 282 -3.66 -28.98 8.67
N GLY A 283 -2.67 -28.36 9.34
CA GLY A 283 -1.34 -28.13 8.80
C GLY A 283 -1.35 -27.21 7.57
N LYS A 284 -0.39 -27.43 6.64
CA LYS A 284 -0.24 -26.64 5.42
C LYS A 284 -1.50 -26.68 4.55
N ILE A 285 -1.89 -25.53 4.03
CA ILE A 285 -2.95 -25.42 3.03
C ILE A 285 -2.51 -26.15 1.77
N GLN A 286 -3.37 -27.04 1.27
CA GLN A 286 -3.10 -27.84 0.08
C GLN A 286 -3.28 -27.02 -1.21
N PRO A 287 -2.73 -27.45 -2.35
CA PRO A 287 -3.01 -26.83 -3.63
C PRO A 287 -4.52 -26.74 -3.91
N ASN A 288 -5.00 -25.60 -4.42
CA ASN A 288 -6.42 -25.30 -4.65
C ASN A 288 -7.33 -25.37 -3.41
N ALA A 289 -6.75 -25.39 -2.21
CA ALA A 289 -7.50 -25.34 -0.96
C ALA A 289 -7.43 -23.94 -0.34
N GLY A 290 -8.30 -23.69 0.63
CA GLY A 290 -8.31 -22.45 1.38
C GLY A 290 -8.70 -22.66 2.84
N ALA A 291 -8.57 -21.59 3.61
CA ALA A 291 -9.02 -21.53 5.00
C ALA A 291 -9.70 -20.19 5.24
N CYS A 292 -10.93 -20.25 5.76
CA CYS A 292 -11.73 -19.07 6.10
C CYS A 292 -11.62 -18.78 7.59
N PHE A 293 -11.67 -17.50 7.94
CA PHE A 293 -11.54 -17.02 9.31
C PHE A 293 -12.35 -15.73 9.52
N GLU A 294 -12.75 -15.51 10.77
CA GLU A 294 -13.51 -14.33 11.18
C GLU A 294 -12.61 -13.10 11.27
N VAL A 295 -13.17 -11.96 10.95
CA VAL A 295 -12.56 -10.61 11.06
C VAL A 295 -13.57 -9.69 11.75
N ALA A 296 -13.11 -8.55 12.29
CA ALA A 296 -14.04 -7.53 12.78
C ALA A 296 -14.62 -6.73 11.59
N GLY A 297 -15.85 -6.23 11.72
CA GLY A 297 -16.58 -5.52 10.67
C GLY A 297 -17.88 -6.23 10.27
N ASP A 298 -18.67 -5.58 9.44
CA ASP A 298 -19.94 -6.09 8.93
C ASP A 298 -19.78 -6.71 7.53
N PRO A 299 -20.71 -7.60 7.11
CA PRO A 299 -20.71 -8.13 5.75
C PRO A 299 -20.70 -7.04 4.69
N GLY A 300 -19.80 -7.17 3.71
CA GLY A 300 -19.56 -6.20 2.64
C GLY A 300 -18.38 -5.27 2.91
N ASP A 301 -18.02 -5.03 4.18
CA ASP A 301 -16.90 -4.15 4.51
C ASP A 301 -15.58 -4.70 3.98
N ALA A 302 -14.61 -3.82 3.75
CA ALA A 302 -13.29 -4.18 3.23
C ALA A 302 -12.35 -4.59 4.37
N ALA A 303 -12.19 -5.90 4.58
CA ALA A 303 -11.24 -6.43 5.55
C ALA A 303 -9.81 -6.29 5.06
N ILE A 304 -8.95 -5.70 5.89
CA ILE A 304 -7.52 -5.51 5.63
C ILE A 304 -6.75 -6.56 6.43
N VAL A 305 -6.04 -7.44 5.74
CA VAL A 305 -5.34 -8.56 6.36
C VAL A 305 -3.92 -8.63 5.85
N ASN A 306 -2.97 -8.67 6.77
CA ASN A 306 -1.60 -9.02 6.44
C ASN A 306 -1.48 -10.55 6.30
N ILE A 307 -1.12 -11.01 5.10
CA ILE A 307 -0.99 -12.44 4.79
C ILE A 307 0.49 -12.79 4.72
N THR A 308 0.93 -13.71 5.57
CA THR A 308 2.31 -14.19 5.61
C THR A 308 2.37 -15.68 5.25
N PRO A 309 2.65 -16.02 3.98
CA PRO A 309 3.04 -17.37 3.60
C PRO A 309 4.38 -17.73 4.24
N ILE A 310 4.49 -18.94 4.79
CA ILE A 310 5.68 -19.42 5.47
C ILE A 310 5.84 -20.91 5.28
N LEU A 311 7.10 -21.40 5.27
CA LEU A 311 7.43 -22.82 5.14
C LEU A 311 6.77 -23.48 3.91
N ALA A 312 6.76 -22.81 2.75
CA ALA A 312 6.24 -23.39 1.51
C ALA A 312 7.10 -24.59 1.04
N ASP A 313 6.46 -25.61 0.44
CA ASP A 313 7.16 -26.76 -0.15
C ASP A 313 7.71 -26.49 -1.55
N GLY A 314 7.32 -25.37 -2.17
CA GLY A 314 7.70 -24.97 -3.52
C GLY A 314 7.39 -23.50 -3.79
N GLU A 315 7.53 -23.11 -5.04
CA GLU A 315 7.05 -21.80 -5.54
C GLU A 315 5.52 -21.80 -5.67
N GLY A 316 4.89 -20.67 -5.34
CA GLY A 316 3.44 -20.52 -5.38
C GLY A 316 2.96 -19.10 -5.11
N ASN A 317 1.64 -18.95 -5.02
CA ASN A 317 0.96 -17.68 -4.77
C ASN A 317 -0.36 -17.93 -4.05
N GLY A 318 -0.87 -16.89 -3.40
CA GLY A 318 -2.16 -16.94 -2.71
C GLY A 318 -2.90 -15.61 -2.74
N GLN A 319 -4.17 -15.68 -2.38
CA GLN A 319 -5.09 -14.55 -2.40
C GLN A 319 -6.03 -14.57 -1.20
N LEU A 320 -6.38 -13.39 -0.70
CA LEU A 320 -7.52 -13.20 0.19
C LEU A 320 -8.78 -12.93 -0.64
N VAL A 321 -9.87 -13.61 -0.31
CA VAL A 321 -11.17 -13.46 -1.00
C VAL A 321 -12.31 -13.38 0.00
N SER A 322 -13.44 -12.82 -0.44
CA SER A 322 -14.71 -12.96 0.28
C SER A 322 -15.13 -14.42 0.35
N SER A 323 -15.69 -14.85 1.49
CA SER A 323 -16.27 -16.19 1.66
C SER A 323 -17.51 -16.43 0.78
N ASP A 324 -18.12 -15.37 0.25
CA ASP A 324 -19.26 -15.48 -0.67
C ASP A 324 -18.85 -15.97 -2.08
N LEU A 325 -17.55 -15.96 -2.40
CA LEU A 325 -17.04 -16.46 -3.67
C LEU A 325 -16.99 -17.99 -3.70
N ASN A 326 -17.69 -18.57 -4.68
CA ASN A 326 -17.65 -20.02 -4.92
C ASN A 326 -16.40 -20.46 -5.71
N VAL A 327 -15.76 -19.53 -6.42
CA VAL A 327 -14.54 -19.74 -7.21
C VAL A 327 -13.66 -18.52 -7.00
N ALA A 328 -12.43 -18.74 -6.56
CA ALA A 328 -11.46 -17.68 -6.42
C ALA A 328 -11.11 -17.10 -7.81
N PRO A 329 -11.08 -15.77 -7.96
CA PRO A 329 -10.60 -15.11 -9.17
C PRO A 329 -9.14 -15.46 -9.47
N LEU A 330 -8.71 -15.27 -10.73
CA LEU A 330 -7.32 -15.46 -11.13
C LEU A 330 -6.48 -14.23 -10.77
N ALA A 331 -6.18 -14.06 -9.48
CA ALA A 331 -5.29 -13.02 -8.98
C ALA A 331 -4.41 -13.54 -7.83
N SER A 332 -3.55 -12.68 -7.29
CA SER A 332 -2.70 -12.99 -6.14
C SER A 332 -2.37 -11.73 -5.35
N ASN A 333 -2.41 -11.83 -4.02
CA ASN A 333 -1.88 -10.79 -3.13
C ASN A 333 -0.44 -11.09 -2.71
N VAL A 334 -0.10 -12.37 -2.58
CA VAL A 334 1.20 -12.84 -2.07
C VAL A 334 1.79 -13.90 -3.00
N ASN A 335 3.11 -13.86 -3.13
CA ASN A 335 3.92 -14.84 -3.85
C ASN A 335 4.95 -15.40 -2.87
N TYR A 336 5.34 -16.66 -3.03
CA TYR A 336 6.28 -17.28 -2.11
C TYR A 336 7.11 -18.36 -2.79
N ASN A 337 8.29 -18.56 -2.22
CA ASN A 337 9.23 -19.62 -2.57
C ASN A 337 9.66 -20.40 -1.32
N VAL A 338 10.35 -21.52 -1.53
CA VAL A 338 10.96 -22.29 -0.44
C VAL A 338 11.91 -21.38 0.37
N GLY A 339 11.65 -21.28 1.67
CA GLY A 339 12.50 -20.52 2.61
C GLY A 339 12.21 -19.02 2.69
N THR A 340 11.25 -18.50 1.94
CA THR A 340 10.79 -17.10 2.03
C THR A 340 9.81 -16.88 3.17
N THR A 341 9.66 -15.63 3.62
CA THR A 341 8.67 -15.19 4.61
C THR A 341 8.32 -13.75 4.29
N ASP A 342 7.58 -13.60 3.18
CA ASP A 342 7.40 -12.30 2.53
C ASP A 342 5.90 -11.96 2.65
N PRO A 343 5.51 -11.19 3.68
CA PRO A 343 4.13 -10.81 3.88
C PRO A 343 3.69 -9.74 2.88
N ASN A 344 2.40 -9.69 2.58
CA ASN A 344 1.79 -8.54 1.92
C ASN A 344 0.38 -8.32 2.45
N VAL A 345 -0.04 -7.05 2.48
CA VAL A 345 -1.42 -6.70 2.81
C VAL A 345 -2.36 -7.07 1.66
N ALA A 346 -3.43 -7.76 2.01
CA ALA A 346 -4.53 -8.10 1.13
C ALA A 346 -5.82 -7.46 1.64
N ILE A 347 -6.68 -7.03 0.71
CA ILE A 347 -7.99 -6.45 1.01
C ILE A 347 -9.04 -7.32 0.32
N ALA A 348 -10.10 -7.67 1.04
CA ALA A 348 -11.24 -8.40 0.47
C ALA A 348 -12.54 -8.00 1.18
N PRO A 349 -13.68 -7.96 0.47
CA PRO A 349 -14.98 -7.81 1.10
C PRO A 349 -15.27 -8.95 2.08
N ILE A 350 -15.84 -8.64 3.24
CA ILE A 350 -16.33 -9.64 4.20
C ILE A 350 -17.60 -10.29 3.63
N GLY A 351 -17.67 -11.62 3.62
CA GLY A 351 -18.87 -12.31 3.13
C GLY A 351 -20.06 -12.23 4.08
N ALA A 352 -21.23 -12.67 3.62
CA ALA A 352 -22.49 -12.65 4.39
C ALA A 352 -22.43 -13.42 5.71
N ASP A 353 -21.48 -14.33 5.86
CA ASP A 353 -21.21 -15.11 7.07
C ASP A 353 -20.17 -14.48 8.02
N GLY A 354 -19.66 -13.28 7.72
CA GLY A 354 -18.66 -12.58 8.52
C GLY A 354 -17.23 -13.08 8.30
N LEU A 355 -16.98 -13.86 7.25
CA LEU A 355 -15.68 -14.47 6.98
C LEU A 355 -14.98 -13.85 5.76
N VAL A 356 -13.66 -13.99 5.76
CA VAL A 356 -12.81 -13.92 4.57
C VAL A 356 -12.01 -15.22 4.48
N CYS A 357 -11.54 -15.57 3.29
CA CYS A 357 -10.82 -16.81 3.04
C CYS A 357 -9.47 -16.55 2.38
N TYR A 358 -8.42 -17.16 2.93
CA TYR A 358 -7.18 -17.34 2.18
C TYR A 358 -7.35 -18.53 1.22
N VAL A 359 -6.96 -18.35 -0.04
CA VAL A 359 -6.93 -19.40 -1.06
C VAL A 359 -5.51 -19.57 -1.58
N ASN A 360 -5.03 -20.82 -1.55
CA ASN A 360 -3.75 -21.23 -2.10
C ASN A 360 -3.89 -21.60 -3.58
N SER A 361 -2.90 -21.24 -4.40
CA SER A 361 -2.86 -21.65 -5.81
C SER A 361 -2.66 -23.16 -5.97
N GLU A 362 -2.70 -23.61 -7.22
CA GLU A 362 -2.59 -25.02 -7.61
C GLU A 362 -1.17 -25.61 -7.51
N HIS A 363 -0.18 -24.82 -7.09
CA HIS A 363 1.23 -25.17 -7.26
C HIS A 363 1.79 -26.07 -6.15
N THR A 364 1.66 -25.67 -4.89
CA THR A 364 2.36 -26.32 -3.77
C THR A 364 1.60 -26.20 -2.45
N THR A 365 2.08 -26.84 -1.38
CA THR A 365 1.53 -26.63 -0.03
C THR A 365 2.28 -25.51 0.70
N VAL A 366 1.57 -24.78 1.56
CA VAL A 366 2.15 -23.65 2.30
C VAL A 366 1.47 -23.48 3.66
N HIS A 367 2.22 -23.05 4.68
CA HIS A 367 1.59 -22.52 5.88
C HIS A 367 1.27 -21.04 5.66
N VAL A 368 0.13 -20.61 6.16
CA VAL A 368 -0.24 -19.20 6.21
C VAL A 368 -0.48 -18.76 7.64
N VAL A 369 -0.01 -17.54 7.90
CA VAL A 369 -0.42 -16.71 9.03
C VAL A 369 -1.22 -15.54 8.46
N ALA A 370 -2.36 -15.23 9.06
CA ALA A 370 -3.19 -14.08 8.68
C ALA A 370 -3.45 -13.22 9.91
N ASP A 371 -2.94 -12.00 9.87
CA ASP A 371 -3.08 -10.99 10.92
C ASP A 371 -4.02 -9.89 10.41
N HIS A 372 -5.22 -9.79 10.99
CA HIS A 372 -6.25 -8.80 10.64
C HIS A 372 -5.85 -7.43 11.19
N LEU A 373 -5.75 -6.43 10.31
CA LEU A 373 -5.30 -5.07 10.64
C LEU A 373 -6.48 -4.16 11.03
N GLY A 374 -7.65 -4.42 10.47
CA GLY A 374 -8.86 -3.63 10.64
C GLY A 374 -9.71 -3.72 9.38
N THR A 375 -10.75 -2.89 9.32
CA THR A 375 -11.77 -2.98 8.29
C THR A 375 -12.27 -1.58 7.93
N ILE A 376 -12.50 -1.31 6.65
CA ILE A 376 -13.09 -0.05 6.15
C ILE A 376 -14.54 -0.31 5.75
N ASP A 377 -15.43 0.59 6.14
CA ASP A 377 -16.86 0.54 5.83
C ASP A 377 -17.13 0.42 4.32
N ALA A 378 -18.02 -0.49 3.94
CA ALA A 378 -18.41 -0.74 2.56
C ALA A 378 -19.01 0.48 1.83
N GLU A 379 -19.56 1.46 2.56
CA GLU A 379 -20.13 2.68 1.98
C GLU A 379 -19.06 3.61 1.40
N VAL A 380 -17.81 3.49 1.87
CA VAL A 380 -16.69 4.37 1.45
C VAL A 380 -15.54 3.62 0.76
N PHE A 381 -15.57 2.29 0.72
CA PHE A 381 -14.60 1.49 -0.03
C PHE A 381 -15.24 0.81 -1.23
N THR A 382 -14.69 1.06 -2.42
CA THR A 382 -15.09 0.38 -3.66
C THR A 382 -13.98 -0.54 -4.14
N SER A 383 -14.21 -1.86 -4.21
CA SER A 383 -13.26 -2.81 -4.81
C SER A 383 -13.06 -2.53 -6.30
N ALA A 384 -11.84 -2.78 -6.81
CA ALA A 384 -11.52 -2.58 -8.23
C ALA A 384 -12.39 -3.44 -9.16
N ASN A 385 -12.61 -4.71 -8.80
CA ASN A 385 -13.57 -5.58 -9.47
C ASN A 385 -14.75 -5.91 -8.56
N ALA A 386 -15.91 -6.20 -9.18
CA ALA A 386 -17.14 -6.54 -8.46
C ALA A 386 -17.05 -7.84 -7.64
N ASP A 387 -16.09 -8.72 -7.93
CA ASP A 387 -15.81 -9.93 -7.15
C ASP A 387 -14.76 -9.69 -6.05
N GLY A 388 -14.33 -8.44 -5.83
CA GLY A 388 -13.30 -8.08 -4.86
C GLY A 388 -11.87 -8.38 -5.31
N SER A 389 -11.67 -8.89 -6.53
CA SER A 389 -10.31 -9.16 -7.02
C SER A 389 -9.56 -7.90 -7.45
N PRO A 390 -8.22 -7.90 -7.34
CA PRO A 390 -7.40 -6.83 -7.89
C PRO A 390 -7.54 -6.71 -9.41
N GLU A 391 -7.50 -5.49 -9.95
CA GLU A 391 -7.43 -5.20 -11.38
C GLU A 391 -5.99 -4.91 -11.82
N ARG A 392 -5.48 -5.65 -12.81
CA ARG A 392 -4.17 -5.38 -13.42
C ARG A 392 -4.24 -4.11 -14.28
N VAL A 393 -3.78 -2.99 -13.73
CA VAL A 393 -3.75 -1.69 -14.44
C VAL A 393 -2.43 -1.44 -15.16
N VAL A 394 -1.34 -2.08 -14.71
CA VAL A 394 -0.03 -2.03 -15.38
C VAL A 394 0.65 -3.39 -15.36
N ASP A 395 1.11 -3.86 -16.51
CA ASP A 395 2.10 -4.93 -16.63
C ASP A 395 3.13 -4.54 -17.68
N THR A 396 4.36 -4.26 -17.26
CA THR A 396 5.39 -3.80 -18.20
C THR A 396 6.24 -4.95 -18.74
N ARG A 397 5.86 -6.21 -18.47
CA ARG A 397 6.59 -7.40 -18.92
C ARG A 397 6.09 -7.92 -20.28
N THR A 398 4.97 -7.41 -20.77
CA THR A 398 4.17 -8.00 -21.86
C THR A 398 4.64 -7.70 -23.27
#